data_AF-A0A4P5UQ17-F1
#
_entry.id   AF-A0A4P5UQ17-F1
#
_cell.length_a   1.000
_cell.length_b   1.000
_cell.length_c   1.000
_cell.angle_alpha   90.00
_cell.angle_beta   90.00
_cell.angle_gamma   90.00
#
_symmetry.space_group_name_H-M   'P 1'
#
loop_
_entity.id
_entity.type
_entity.pdbx_description
1 polymer ?
#
loop_
_entity_poly.entity_id
_entity_poly.type
_entity_poly.pdbx_seq_one_letter_code
_entity_poly.pdbx_strand_id
1 'polypeptide(L)'
;MCLCYLKFTTFRKSKVIQPLLNAILIFSVFTFVQALPVHSRPLKKIKVDSSNNHHLDDAFFYLPLPISQKKKETQILREYVLDRVKPRTSTDIDAFADILDWVHSRWEHDGSMSPSGMSSLDMLQSAEQGRSFSCIEYARVYTDILHSLGYICRIIGVTNADIAYGGMGVSHTLCEAWSDELNKWVMIDPQFGYMLQRKGEYINYHELIQSLTNKQISDIEIIMMDGMKKVVKINDKSEQIYIDFINRYMAYMMFDMKVNATEVMYVLPFGKQEQFMTSQGGNSKPLIFLHQVNEAYFNVNRTHMLFEFNTPSGDVSSIVATDSVSTQEAFKRAMLEQQAIPDFTVHLTNNAPWFSHYEININGEQTWNKVTGHSFQVKLRDGKNAISVRSVNQAGRTGVITSMHFRYQ
;
A
#
# COMPACT_ATOMS: atom_id res chain seq x y z
N MET A 1 -2.13 -49.72 -36.03
CA MET A 1 -1.65 -51.07 -36.41
C MET A 1 -2.31 -52.05 -35.44
N CYS A 2 -3.10 -52.98 -35.99
CA CYS A 2 -3.85 -54.10 -35.37
C CYS A 2 -4.95 -53.83 -34.32
N LEU A 3 -6.20 -53.85 -34.80
CA LEU A 3 -7.38 -54.37 -34.11
C LEU A 3 -7.29 -55.91 -33.97
N CYS A 4 -7.89 -56.46 -32.92
CA CYS A 4 -8.46 -57.81 -32.96
C CYS A 4 -9.80 -57.85 -32.21
N TYR A 5 -10.87 -58.10 -32.96
CA TYR A 5 -12.20 -58.48 -32.49
C TYR A 5 -12.52 -59.82 -33.16
N LEU A 6 -12.91 -60.83 -32.39
CA LEU A 6 -13.52 -62.05 -32.91
C LEU A 6 -14.98 -62.14 -32.43
N LYS A 7 -15.89 -62.13 -33.40
CA LYS A 7 -17.30 -62.51 -33.27
C LYS A 7 -17.41 -64.03 -33.22
N PHE A 8 -18.37 -64.56 -32.47
CA PHE A 8 -19.14 -65.72 -32.93
C PHE A 8 -20.62 -65.58 -32.57
N THR A 9 -21.44 -66.03 -33.51
CA THR A 9 -22.88 -65.82 -33.67
C THR A 9 -23.71 -67.01 -33.19
N THR A 10 -24.82 -66.70 -32.51
CA THR A 10 -26.17 -67.31 -32.50
C THR A 10 -26.40 -68.73 -33.07
N PHE A 11 -27.13 -69.56 -32.34
CA PHE A 11 -28.14 -70.49 -32.90
C PHE A 11 -29.36 -70.68 -31.98
N ARG A 12 -30.47 -71.12 -32.59
CA ARG A 12 -31.88 -70.93 -32.20
C ARG A 12 -32.59 -72.27 -31.88
N LYS A 13 -33.63 -72.19 -31.03
CA LYS A 13 -34.91 -72.97 -30.96
C LYS A 13 -34.94 -74.43 -30.47
N SER A 14 -35.78 -74.69 -29.45
CA SER A 14 -37.09 -75.44 -29.49
C SER A 14 -37.47 -75.88 -28.05
N LYS A 15 -38.60 -75.44 -27.48
CA LYS A 15 -39.99 -75.98 -27.43
C LYS A 15 -40.22 -77.21 -26.50
N VAL A 16 -41.06 -76.95 -25.48
CA VAL A 16 -42.05 -77.80 -24.78
C VAL A 16 -41.55 -78.83 -23.77
N ILE A 17 -42.01 -78.72 -22.51
CA ILE A 17 -42.85 -79.67 -21.75
C ILE A 17 -43.08 -79.08 -20.34
N GLN A 18 -44.33 -79.06 -19.90
CA GLN A 18 -44.75 -78.75 -18.52
C GLN A 18 -45.04 -80.08 -17.82
N PRO A 19 -44.71 -80.22 -16.52
CA PRO A 19 -45.76 -80.67 -15.62
C PRO A 19 -45.78 -79.94 -14.27
N LEU A 20 -46.95 -80.00 -13.64
CA LEU A 20 -47.29 -79.54 -12.31
C LEU A 20 -46.32 -80.09 -11.23
N LEU A 21 -46.04 -79.29 -10.18
CA LEU A 21 -46.43 -79.62 -8.79
C LEU A 21 -45.96 -78.53 -7.80
N ASN A 22 -46.83 -78.29 -6.82
CA ASN A 22 -46.60 -77.80 -5.45
C ASN A 22 -46.24 -76.32 -5.22
N ALA A 23 -47.26 -75.60 -4.76
CA ALA A 23 -47.14 -74.34 -4.04
C ALA A 23 -46.40 -74.56 -2.70
N ILE A 24 -45.24 -73.93 -2.57
CA ILE A 24 -44.59 -73.66 -1.29
C ILE A 24 -44.64 -72.14 -1.11
N LEU A 25 -45.46 -71.67 -0.18
CA LEU A 25 -45.45 -70.27 0.25
C LEU A 25 -44.15 -70.02 1.02
N ILE A 26 -43.17 -69.39 0.38
CA ILE A 26 -42.02 -68.79 1.06
C ILE A 26 -42.43 -67.37 1.44
N PHE A 27 -42.64 -67.13 2.74
CA PHE A 27 -42.80 -65.78 3.29
C PHE A 27 -41.45 -65.06 3.23
N SER A 28 -41.20 -64.32 2.15
CA SER A 28 -40.07 -63.40 2.06
C SER A 28 -40.34 -62.20 2.96
N VAL A 29 -39.77 -62.19 4.16
CA VAL A 29 -39.70 -60.99 5.01
C VAL A 29 -38.78 -60.00 4.31
N PHE A 30 -39.35 -59.09 3.53
CA PHE A 30 -38.64 -57.90 3.07
C PHE A 30 -38.41 -56.98 4.27
N THR A 31 -37.24 -57.06 4.91
CA THR A 31 -36.74 -55.98 5.75
C THR A 31 -36.50 -54.76 4.85
N PHE A 32 -37.48 -53.86 4.80
CA PHE A 32 -37.29 -52.49 4.33
C PHE A 32 -36.30 -51.82 5.28
N VAL A 33 -35.01 -51.85 4.95
CA VAL A 33 -34.06 -50.90 5.52
C VAL A 33 -34.44 -49.55 4.94
N GLN A 34 -35.27 -48.79 5.65
CA GLN A 34 -35.43 -47.37 5.37
C GLN A 34 -34.05 -46.74 5.57
N ALA A 35 -33.37 -46.45 4.46
CA ALA A 35 -32.21 -45.56 4.49
C ALA A 35 -32.69 -44.24 5.10
N LEU A 36 -32.27 -43.98 6.34
CA LEU A 36 -32.46 -42.68 6.96
C LEU A 36 -31.93 -41.64 5.97
N PRO A 37 -32.67 -40.55 5.68
CA PRO A 37 -32.14 -39.49 4.85
C PRO A 37 -30.92 -38.93 5.56
N VAL A 38 -29.73 -39.21 5.01
CA VAL A 38 -28.48 -38.57 5.41
C VAL A 38 -28.77 -37.08 5.34
N HIS A 39 -28.90 -36.44 6.51
CA HIS A 39 -28.99 -34.99 6.59
C HIS A 39 -27.65 -34.45 6.11
N SER A 40 -27.52 -34.25 4.80
CA SER A 40 -26.38 -33.55 4.25
C SER A 40 -26.38 -32.15 4.87
N ARG A 41 -25.35 -31.84 5.65
CA ARG A 41 -25.16 -30.48 6.15
C ARG A 41 -25.16 -29.56 4.93
N PRO A 42 -25.85 -28.42 4.98
CA PRO A 42 -25.87 -27.49 3.85
C PRO A 42 -24.45 -27.02 3.55
N LEU A 43 -24.09 -26.94 2.26
CA LEU A 43 -22.80 -26.43 1.81
C LEU A 43 -22.63 -24.99 2.31
N LYS A 44 -21.73 -24.79 3.27
CA LYS A 44 -21.38 -23.44 3.71
C LYS A 44 -20.45 -22.77 2.70
N LYS A 45 -20.71 -21.52 2.36
CA LYS A 45 -19.87 -20.74 1.44
C LYS A 45 -18.94 -19.88 2.26
N ILE A 46 -17.69 -19.80 1.83
CA ILE A 46 -16.73 -18.78 2.29
C ILE A 46 -16.82 -17.64 1.29
N LYS A 47 -17.24 -16.46 1.74
CA LYS A 47 -17.36 -15.26 0.91
C LYS A 47 -16.54 -14.14 1.50
N VAL A 48 -15.90 -13.34 0.65
CA VAL A 48 -15.32 -12.06 1.03
C VAL A 48 -16.40 -11.01 0.86
N ASP A 49 -16.81 -10.38 1.97
CA ASP A 49 -17.82 -9.32 1.98
C ASP A 49 -17.19 -7.96 1.61
N SER A 50 -15.97 -7.69 2.07
CA SER A 50 -15.19 -6.51 1.70
C SER A 50 -13.69 -6.73 1.95
N SER A 51 -12.84 -6.00 1.23
CA SER A 51 -11.38 -6.11 1.33
C SER A 51 -10.70 -4.86 0.79
N ASN A 52 -9.65 -4.40 1.48
CA ASN A 52 -8.65 -3.47 0.92
C ASN A 52 -7.28 -4.16 0.71
N ASN A 53 -7.26 -5.50 0.72
CA ASN A 53 -6.09 -6.32 0.44
C ASN A 53 -5.76 -6.28 -1.05
N HIS A 54 -5.05 -5.23 -1.45
CA HIS A 54 -4.63 -4.98 -2.83
C HIS A 54 -3.20 -5.47 -3.07
N HIS A 55 -2.86 -5.61 -4.35
CA HIS A 55 -1.47 -5.80 -4.76
C HIS A 55 -0.61 -4.65 -4.22
N LEU A 56 0.61 -4.96 -3.79
CA LEU A 56 1.55 -3.97 -3.27
C LEU A 56 2.24 -3.25 -4.42
N ASP A 57 2.47 -1.95 -4.29
CA ASP A 57 3.24 -1.21 -5.29
C ASP A 57 4.74 -1.49 -5.10
N ASP A 58 5.38 -2.05 -6.13
CA ASP A 58 6.81 -2.37 -6.14
C ASP A 58 7.70 -1.13 -6.27
N ALA A 59 7.12 0.00 -6.71
CA ALA A 59 7.82 1.28 -6.86
C ALA A 59 8.52 1.70 -5.55
N PHE A 60 7.98 1.28 -4.40
CA PHE A 60 8.58 1.45 -3.09
C PHE A 60 10.05 0.98 -3.00
N PHE A 61 10.39 -0.18 -3.59
CA PHE A 61 11.74 -0.76 -3.51
C PHE A 61 12.82 0.13 -4.14
N TYR A 62 12.40 1.06 -4.99
CA TYR A 62 13.29 1.97 -5.69
C TYR A 62 13.37 3.35 -5.01
N LEU A 63 12.64 3.62 -3.93
CA LEU A 63 12.81 4.87 -3.18
C LEU A 63 14.18 4.91 -2.49
N PRO A 64 14.94 6.02 -2.58
CA PRO A 64 16.26 6.17 -1.98
C PRO A 64 16.16 6.46 -0.46
N LEU A 65 15.50 5.58 0.28
CA LEU A 65 15.35 5.72 1.73
C LEU A 65 16.61 5.25 2.48
N PRO A 66 16.88 5.77 3.69
CA PRO A 66 17.88 5.22 4.59
C PRO A 66 17.71 3.72 4.77
N ILE A 67 18.80 2.95 4.69
CA ILE A 67 18.78 1.48 4.80
C ILE A 67 18.19 1.01 6.14
N SER A 68 18.48 1.72 7.21
CA SER A 68 17.97 1.40 8.55
C SER A 68 17.90 2.65 9.40
N GLN A 69 16.88 2.71 10.24
CA GLN A 69 16.74 3.77 11.22
C GLN A 69 17.72 3.60 12.39
N LYS A 70 18.31 2.42 12.56
CA LYS A 70 19.26 2.10 13.63
C LYS A 70 20.67 2.65 13.37
N LYS A 71 20.92 3.30 12.24
CA LYS A 71 22.20 3.98 11.98
C LYS A 71 22.44 5.05 13.04
N LYS A 72 23.70 5.18 13.47
CA LYS A 72 24.08 6.09 14.57
C LYS A 72 23.70 7.53 14.26
N GLU A 73 23.96 8.00 13.05
CA GLU A 73 23.67 9.37 12.63
C GLU A 73 22.15 9.64 12.65
N THR A 74 21.35 8.67 12.21
CA THR A 74 19.89 8.74 12.25
C THR A 74 19.36 8.77 13.68
N GLN A 75 19.94 7.97 14.59
CA GLN A 75 19.54 7.97 16.00
C GLN A 75 19.91 9.28 16.71
N ILE A 76 21.09 9.82 16.46
CA ILE A 76 21.50 11.13 17.03
C ILE A 76 20.57 12.24 16.54
N LEU A 77 20.26 12.29 15.24
CA LEU A 77 19.30 13.27 14.72
C LEU A 77 17.92 13.09 15.36
N ARG A 78 17.44 11.85 15.51
CA ARG A 78 16.17 11.54 16.16
C ARG A 78 16.14 12.08 17.59
N GLU A 79 17.16 11.78 18.39
CA GLU A 79 17.27 12.26 19.77
C GLU A 79 17.33 13.78 19.86
N TYR A 80 18.14 14.41 19.00
CA TYR A 80 18.27 15.87 18.92
C TYR A 80 16.92 16.57 18.69
N VAL A 81 16.11 16.02 17.78
CA VAL A 81 14.79 16.54 17.42
C VAL A 81 13.78 16.25 18.52
N LEU A 82 13.73 15.03 19.06
CA LEU A 82 12.76 14.64 20.09
C LEU A 82 12.94 15.45 21.38
N ASP A 83 14.16 15.85 21.72
CA ASP A 83 14.43 16.71 22.88
C ASP A 83 13.84 18.13 22.69
N ARG A 84 13.83 18.64 21.45
CA ARG A 84 13.44 20.02 21.12
C ARG A 84 11.99 20.19 20.70
N VAL A 85 11.47 19.31 19.85
CA VAL A 85 10.16 19.47 19.20
C VAL A 85 9.06 18.74 19.96
N LYS A 86 9.30 17.48 20.35
CA LYS A 86 8.28 16.58 20.93
C LYS A 86 6.99 16.60 20.09
N PRO A 87 7.07 16.27 18.78
CA PRO A 87 5.96 16.41 17.86
C PRO A 87 4.76 15.59 18.33
N ARG A 88 3.56 16.12 18.12
CA ARG A 88 2.31 15.38 18.38
C ARG A 88 2.25 14.18 17.44
N THR A 89 1.78 13.05 17.97
CA THR A 89 1.69 11.78 17.23
C THR A 89 0.26 11.24 17.17
N SER A 90 -0.74 12.10 17.40
CA SER A 90 -2.16 11.74 17.32
C SER A 90 -2.58 11.43 15.88
N THR A 91 -2.01 12.17 14.93
CA THR A 91 -2.16 11.97 13.49
C THR A 91 -0.81 12.08 12.80
N ASP A 92 -0.70 11.58 11.55
CA ASP A 92 0.50 11.81 10.74
C ASP A 92 0.72 13.30 10.49
N ILE A 93 -0.38 14.00 10.20
CA ILE A 93 -0.40 15.42 9.86
C ILE A 93 0.07 16.29 11.03
N ASP A 94 -0.33 15.95 12.26
CA ASP A 94 0.13 16.69 13.45
C ASP A 94 1.66 16.65 13.56
N ALA A 95 2.26 15.48 13.35
CA ALA A 95 3.70 15.34 13.38
C ALA A 95 4.37 16.10 12.23
N PHE A 96 3.79 16.03 11.01
CA PHE A 96 4.30 16.77 9.86
C PHE A 96 4.31 18.27 10.11
N ALA A 97 3.20 18.81 10.64
CA ALA A 97 3.02 20.24 10.89
C ALA A 97 3.92 20.75 12.02
N ASP A 98 4.08 19.99 13.12
CA ASP A 98 4.94 20.40 14.24
C ASP A 98 6.42 20.44 13.84
N ILE A 99 6.87 19.43 13.08
CA ILE A 99 8.24 19.39 12.55
C ILE A 99 8.43 20.48 11.51
N LEU A 100 7.41 20.78 10.70
CA LEU A 100 7.46 21.79 9.65
C LEU A 100 7.65 23.20 10.23
N ASP A 101 6.85 23.56 11.23
CA ASP A 101 6.97 24.83 11.96
C ASP A 101 8.35 24.99 12.60
N TRP A 102 8.83 23.90 13.23
CA TRP A 102 10.15 23.91 13.83
C TRP A 102 11.24 24.07 12.77
N VAL A 103 11.24 23.29 11.69
CA VAL A 103 12.27 23.38 10.64
C VAL A 103 12.25 24.75 9.96
N HIS A 104 11.08 25.25 9.55
CA HIS A 104 10.93 26.55 8.88
C HIS A 104 11.49 27.71 9.70
N SER A 105 11.38 27.64 11.04
CA SER A 105 11.87 28.69 11.94
C SER A 105 13.36 28.57 12.31
N ARG A 106 14.14 27.76 11.59
CA ARG A 106 15.58 27.57 11.89
C ARG A 106 16.48 28.60 11.24
N TRP A 107 16.15 29.13 10.07
CA TRP A 107 16.94 30.16 9.43
C TRP A 107 16.09 31.05 8.52
N GLU A 108 16.69 32.09 7.95
CA GLU A 108 16.08 32.81 6.83
C GLU A 108 16.67 32.28 5.52
N HIS A 109 15.85 32.16 4.47
CA HIS A 109 16.28 31.55 3.21
C HIS A 109 17.45 32.32 2.56
N ASP A 110 18.51 31.60 2.20
CA ASP A 110 19.65 32.11 1.42
C ASP A 110 20.06 31.13 0.31
N GLY A 111 19.86 31.54 -0.95
CA GLY A 111 20.19 30.74 -2.12
C GLY A 111 21.65 30.82 -2.58
N SER A 112 22.49 31.60 -1.91
CA SER A 112 23.89 31.84 -2.31
C SER A 112 24.89 30.86 -1.66
N MET A 113 24.44 30.09 -0.67
CA MET A 113 25.30 29.25 0.17
C MET A 113 25.19 27.77 -0.20
N SER A 114 26.34 27.08 -0.28
CA SER A 114 26.40 25.61 -0.46
C SER A 114 27.00 24.95 0.78
N PRO A 115 26.26 24.09 1.51
CA PRO A 115 26.75 23.39 2.69
C PRO A 115 27.36 22.03 2.33
N SER A 116 28.23 22.00 1.31
CA SER A 116 28.80 20.75 0.79
C SER A 116 29.36 19.87 1.90
N GLY A 117 28.87 18.63 2.00
CA GLY A 117 29.29 17.62 2.97
C GLY A 117 28.64 17.70 4.36
N MET A 118 27.81 18.71 4.65
CA MET A 118 27.13 18.80 5.95
C MET A 118 26.03 17.75 6.09
N SER A 119 25.88 17.18 7.28
CA SER A 119 24.68 16.43 7.67
C SER A 119 23.54 17.37 8.07
N SER A 120 22.31 16.86 8.13
CA SER A 120 21.17 17.64 8.61
C SER A 120 21.35 18.13 10.05
N LEU A 121 22.07 17.38 10.89
CA LEU A 121 22.42 17.82 12.23
C LEU A 121 23.42 19.00 12.21
N ASP A 122 24.44 18.92 11.36
CA ASP A 122 25.43 20.01 11.22
C ASP A 122 24.77 21.30 10.71
N MET A 123 23.80 21.18 9.80
CA MET A 123 23.02 22.31 9.30
C MET A 123 22.20 22.95 10.43
N LEU A 124 21.48 22.15 11.21
CA LEU A 124 20.70 22.63 12.36
C LEU A 124 21.58 23.36 13.37
N GLN A 125 22.74 22.79 13.73
CA GLN A 125 23.68 23.41 14.66
C GLN A 125 24.33 24.68 14.10
N SER A 126 24.57 24.73 12.80
CA SER A 126 25.10 25.93 12.14
C SER A 126 24.05 27.04 12.04
N ALA A 127 22.78 26.68 11.84
CA ALA A 127 21.67 27.62 11.86
C ALA A 127 21.49 28.28 13.23
N GLU A 128 21.68 27.52 14.32
CA GLU A 128 21.73 28.08 15.69
C GLU A 128 22.86 29.12 15.87
N GLN A 129 23.89 29.09 15.02
CA GLN A 129 24.98 30.06 14.98
C GLN A 129 24.74 31.19 13.95
N GLY A 130 23.53 31.31 13.40
CA GLY A 130 23.13 32.35 12.46
C GLY A 130 23.42 32.04 11.00
N ARG A 131 23.74 30.79 10.65
CA ARG A 131 23.92 30.39 9.25
C ARG A 131 22.58 30.21 8.54
N SER A 132 22.50 30.65 7.29
CA SER A 132 21.34 30.49 6.41
C SER A 132 21.62 29.52 5.27
N PHE A 133 20.54 28.92 4.75
CA PHE A 133 20.57 27.93 3.68
C PHE A 133 19.37 28.05 2.73
N SER A 134 19.39 27.28 1.63
CA SER A 134 18.41 27.35 0.56
C SER A 134 17.21 26.41 0.75
N CYS A 135 16.29 26.40 -0.21
CA CYS A 135 15.17 25.45 -0.28
C CYS A 135 15.61 23.97 -0.21
N ILE A 136 16.79 23.65 -0.74
CA ILE A 136 17.32 22.28 -0.78
C ILE A 136 17.60 21.79 0.64
N GLU A 137 18.25 22.62 1.47
CA GLU A 137 18.57 22.27 2.85
C GLU A 137 17.33 22.18 3.73
N TYR A 138 16.35 23.04 3.49
CA TYR A 138 15.05 22.98 4.15
C TYR A 138 14.39 21.62 3.92
N ALA A 139 14.30 21.20 2.65
CA ALA A 139 13.73 19.91 2.29
C ALA A 139 14.54 18.72 2.81
N ARG A 140 15.88 18.80 2.77
CA ARG A 140 16.77 17.74 3.26
C ARG A 140 16.66 17.55 4.77
N VAL A 141 16.76 18.63 5.54
CA VAL A 141 16.62 18.58 7.00
C VAL A 141 15.26 18.04 7.38
N TYR A 142 14.18 18.56 6.78
CA TYR A 142 12.82 18.07 7.04
C TYR A 142 12.66 16.57 6.75
N THR A 143 13.14 16.12 5.59
CA THR A 143 13.04 14.72 5.15
C THR A 143 13.84 13.78 6.05
N ASP A 144 15.09 14.13 6.39
CA ASP A 144 15.95 13.31 7.26
C ASP A 144 15.35 13.18 8.66
N ILE A 145 14.73 14.25 9.18
CA ILE A 145 14.01 14.23 10.46
C ILE A 145 12.82 13.27 10.37
N LEU A 146 11.98 13.37 9.34
CA LEU A 146 10.85 12.48 9.15
C LEU A 146 11.28 11.01 9.05
N HIS A 147 12.35 10.70 8.31
CA HIS A 147 12.91 9.35 8.24
C HIS A 147 13.41 8.87 9.60
N SER A 148 14.07 9.73 10.38
CA SER A 148 14.53 9.41 11.73
C SER A 148 13.35 9.09 12.68
N LEU A 149 12.19 9.68 12.41
CA LEU A 149 10.95 9.48 13.16
C LEU A 149 10.13 8.28 12.66
N GLY A 150 10.40 7.75 11.46
CA GLY A 150 9.68 6.63 10.85
C GLY A 150 8.55 7.01 9.93
N TYR A 151 8.57 8.23 9.43
CA TYR A 151 7.68 8.70 8.38
C TYR A 151 8.37 8.58 7.03
N ILE A 152 7.59 8.20 6.01
CA ILE A 152 8.08 8.10 4.64
C ILE A 152 7.92 9.47 4.02
N CYS A 153 9.04 10.05 3.63
CA CYS A 153 9.07 11.35 2.97
C CYS A 153 10.03 11.30 1.78
N ARG A 154 9.70 12.00 0.71
CA ARG A 154 10.60 12.20 -0.43
C ARG A 154 10.77 13.69 -0.68
N ILE A 155 11.95 14.04 -1.15
CA ILE A 155 12.20 15.36 -1.72
C ILE A 155 11.67 15.34 -3.16
N ILE A 156 10.95 16.39 -3.55
CA ILE A 156 10.55 16.62 -4.93
C ILE A 156 11.14 17.96 -5.41
N GLY A 157 11.66 17.99 -6.62
CA GLY A 157 11.98 19.22 -7.35
C GLY A 157 10.81 19.57 -8.25
N VAL A 158 10.30 20.80 -8.14
CA VAL A 158 9.25 21.32 -9.02
C VAL A 158 9.84 22.41 -9.90
N THR A 159 9.54 22.39 -11.19
CA THR A 159 10.30 23.17 -12.17
C THR A 159 9.42 23.86 -13.20
N ASN A 160 9.93 24.94 -13.77
CA ASN A 160 9.35 25.55 -14.96
C ASN A 160 9.79 24.81 -16.23
N ALA A 161 9.25 25.22 -17.39
CA ALA A 161 9.53 24.55 -18.66
C ALA A 161 11.00 24.67 -19.10
N ASP A 162 11.72 25.69 -18.60
CA ASP A 162 13.08 26.03 -19.00
C ASP A 162 14.15 25.30 -18.17
N ILE A 163 13.82 24.25 -17.41
CA ILE A 163 14.75 23.49 -16.55
C ILE A 163 16.05 23.03 -17.24
N ALA A 164 16.03 22.86 -18.56
CA ALA A 164 17.20 22.44 -19.32
C ALA A 164 18.23 23.58 -19.54
N TYR A 165 17.78 24.85 -19.64
CA TYR A 165 18.60 25.98 -20.11
C TYR A 165 18.35 27.33 -19.41
N GLY A 166 17.38 27.42 -18.49
CA GLY A 166 16.91 28.69 -17.92
C GLY A 166 17.73 29.25 -16.74
N GLY A 167 18.79 28.55 -16.31
CA GLY A 167 19.70 29.03 -15.27
C GLY A 167 19.13 28.95 -13.85
N MET A 168 19.56 29.87 -12.96
CA MET A 168 19.15 29.86 -11.54
C MET A 168 17.67 30.21 -11.38
N GLY A 169 17.00 29.57 -10.41
CA GLY A 169 15.62 29.88 -10.02
C GLY A 169 14.53 29.20 -10.86
N VAL A 170 14.90 28.34 -11.82
CA VAL A 170 13.98 27.51 -12.64
C VAL A 170 13.35 26.34 -11.87
N SER A 171 13.81 26.10 -10.64
CA SER A 171 13.29 25.06 -9.77
C SER A 171 13.08 25.55 -8.34
N HIS A 172 12.19 24.86 -7.63
CA HIS A 172 11.98 24.94 -6.20
C HIS A 172 11.98 23.53 -5.62
N THR A 173 12.43 23.37 -4.38
CA THR A 173 12.49 22.07 -3.71
C THR A 173 11.44 22.00 -2.62
N LEU A 174 10.63 20.94 -2.67
CA LEU A 174 9.55 20.65 -1.73
C LEU A 174 9.75 19.24 -1.15
N CYS A 175 8.85 18.87 -0.25
CA CYS A 175 8.73 17.52 0.26
C CYS A 175 7.33 16.95 -0.06
N GLU A 176 7.26 15.64 -0.19
CA GLU A 176 6.00 14.90 -0.06
C GLU A 176 6.15 13.83 1.00
N ALA A 177 5.27 13.83 2.00
CA ALA A 177 5.23 12.81 3.04
C ALA A 177 4.00 11.92 2.88
N TRP A 178 4.17 10.61 3.03
CA TRP A 178 3.07 9.66 3.01
C TRP A 178 2.36 9.67 4.36
N SER A 179 1.06 9.97 4.35
CA SER A 179 0.18 9.71 5.49
C SER A 179 -0.52 8.37 5.31
N ASP A 180 -0.36 7.48 6.28
CA ASP A 180 -1.06 6.21 6.34
C ASP A 180 -2.56 6.42 6.64
N GLU A 181 -2.89 7.44 7.41
CA GLU A 181 -4.28 7.79 7.79
C GLU A 181 -5.07 8.33 6.59
N LEU A 182 -4.47 9.23 5.81
CA LEU A 182 -5.07 9.74 4.58
C LEU A 182 -4.87 8.78 3.40
N ASN A 183 -3.99 7.80 3.58
CA ASN A 183 -3.56 6.88 2.54
C ASN A 183 -3.10 7.62 1.27
N LYS A 184 -2.24 8.63 1.46
CA LYS A 184 -1.94 9.64 0.45
C LYS A 184 -0.61 10.33 0.70
N TRP A 185 0.07 10.72 -0.38
CA TRP A 185 1.18 11.68 -0.34
C TRP A 185 0.67 13.09 -0.09
N VAL A 186 1.31 13.84 0.80
CA VAL A 186 0.94 15.21 1.17
C VAL A 186 2.09 16.15 0.85
N MET A 187 1.81 17.20 0.08
CA MET A 187 2.77 18.24 -0.25
C MET A 187 3.09 19.08 0.99
N ILE A 188 4.38 19.30 1.21
CA ILE A 188 4.93 20.10 2.30
C ILE A 188 5.99 21.02 1.73
N ASP A 189 5.95 22.30 2.12
CA ASP A 189 6.96 23.30 1.75
C ASP A 189 7.72 23.75 3.01
N PRO A 190 8.88 23.14 3.32
CA PRO A 190 9.65 23.48 4.51
C PRO A 190 10.31 24.86 4.48
N GLN A 191 10.50 25.45 3.29
CA GLN A 191 11.01 26.82 3.21
C GLN A 191 9.99 27.82 3.71
N PHE A 192 8.70 27.62 3.40
CA PHE A 192 7.64 28.54 3.79
C PHE A 192 6.88 28.11 5.05
N GLY A 193 7.09 26.87 5.51
CA GLY A 193 6.35 26.31 6.64
C GLY A 193 4.90 25.97 6.29
N TYR A 194 4.60 25.68 5.01
CA TYR A 194 3.24 25.53 4.51
C TYR A 194 2.87 24.11 4.13
N MET A 195 1.61 23.77 4.40
CA MET A 195 0.89 22.64 3.82
C MET A 195 -0.35 23.20 3.12
N LEU A 196 -0.90 22.43 2.18
CA LEU A 196 -2.05 22.87 1.40
C LEU A 196 -3.21 21.90 1.54
N GLN A 197 -4.41 22.47 1.57
CA GLN A 197 -5.66 21.74 1.55
C GLN A 197 -6.53 22.18 0.37
N ARG A 198 -7.38 21.27 -0.09
CA ARG A 198 -8.50 21.56 -0.98
C ARG A 198 -9.77 21.04 -0.35
N LYS A 199 -10.71 21.93 -0.04
CA LYS A 199 -11.98 21.56 0.64
C LYS A 199 -11.76 20.76 1.93
N GLY A 200 -10.76 21.14 2.73
CA GLY A 200 -10.40 20.50 3.99
C GLY A 200 -9.55 19.23 3.87
N GLU A 201 -9.26 18.75 2.66
CA GLU A 201 -8.38 17.59 2.46
C GLU A 201 -6.97 18.03 2.07
N TYR A 202 -5.95 17.46 2.71
CA TYR A 202 -4.56 17.70 2.33
C TYR A 202 -4.27 17.19 0.92
N ILE A 203 -3.53 17.97 0.14
CA ILE A 203 -3.25 17.67 -1.27
C ILE A 203 -1.76 17.42 -1.53
N ASN A 204 -1.49 16.65 -2.59
CA ASN A 204 -0.16 16.52 -3.17
C ASN A 204 0.11 17.60 -4.23
N TYR A 205 1.34 17.64 -4.76
CA TYR A 205 1.72 18.67 -5.72
C TYR A 205 0.93 18.58 -7.03
N HIS A 206 0.66 17.37 -7.52
CA HIS A 206 -0.13 17.20 -8.75
C HIS A 206 -1.56 17.74 -8.62
N GLU A 207 -2.20 17.50 -7.48
CA GLU A 207 -3.53 18.04 -7.19
C GLU A 207 -3.53 19.57 -7.10
N LEU A 208 -2.47 20.18 -6.56
CA LEU A 208 -2.28 21.63 -6.62
C LEU A 208 -2.22 22.09 -8.08
N ILE A 209 -1.37 21.48 -8.91
CA ILE A 209 -1.26 21.83 -10.35
C ILE A 209 -2.60 21.68 -11.08
N GLN A 210 -3.36 20.63 -10.80
CA GLN A 210 -4.71 20.46 -11.35
C GLN A 210 -5.63 21.61 -10.96
N SER A 211 -5.63 22.01 -9.68
CA SER A 211 -6.44 23.13 -9.20
C SER A 211 -6.04 24.47 -9.83
N LEU A 212 -4.74 24.75 -9.93
CA LEU A 212 -4.21 25.95 -10.58
C LEU A 212 -4.60 26.00 -12.07
N THR A 213 -4.42 24.89 -12.78
CA THR A 213 -4.72 24.77 -14.23
C THR A 213 -6.22 24.91 -14.51
N ASN A 214 -7.07 24.35 -13.65
CA ASN A 214 -8.53 24.45 -13.77
C ASN A 214 -9.11 25.76 -13.21
N LYS A 215 -8.25 26.71 -12.79
CA LYS A 215 -8.63 27.99 -12.18
C LYS A 215 -9.50 27.83 -10.92
N GLN A 216 -9.25 26.78 -10.15
CA GLN A 216 -9.93 26.45 -8.88
C GLN A 216 -9.08 26.87 -7.68
N ILE A 217 -8.40 28.03 -7.78
CA ILE A 217 -7.50 28.54 -6.73
C ILE A 217 -8.29 28.88 -5.47
N SER A 218 -9.54 29.34 -5.60
CA SER A 218 -10.43 29.65 -4.48
C SER A 218 -10.74 28.46 -3.57
N ASP A 219 -10.54 27.23 -4.07
CA ASP A 219 -10.77 26.01 -3.32
C ASP A 219 -9.51 25.56 -2.53
N ILE A 220 -8.38 26.25 -2.74
CA ILE A 220 -7.10 25.97 -2.08
C ILE A 220 -6.97 26.81 -0.81
N GLU A 221 -6.65 26.13 0.28
CA GLU A 221 -6.30 26.76 1.55
C GLU A 221 -4.84 26.47 1.85
N ILE A 222 -4.06 27.51 2.11
CA ILE A 222 -2.68 27.39 2.55
C ILE A 222 -2.66 27.51 4.07
N ILE A 223 -2.15 26.48 4.72
CA ILE A 223 -2.13 26.37 6.16
C ILE A 223 -0.69 26.36 6.67
N MET A 224 -0.50 26.95 7.84
CA MET A 224 0.75 26.87 8.59
C MET A 224 0.44 26.52 10.04
N MET A 225 1.43 25.96 10.73
CA MET A 225 1.36 25.78 12.17
C MET A 225 1.98 27.01 12.85
N ASP A 226 1.29 27.60 13.81
CA ASP A 226 1.75 28.78 14.55
C ASP A 226 2.27 28.34 15.92
N GLY A 227 3.60 28.26 16.04
CA GLY A 227 4.31 27.97 17.28
C GLY A 227 3.92 26.64 17.92
N MET A 228 3.71 25.61 17.09
CA MET A 228 3.26 24.26 17.46
C MET A 228 1.97 24.23 18.32
N LYS A 229 1.11 25.25 18.21
CA LYS A 229 -0.11 25.37 19.02
C LYS A 229 -1.39 25.20 18.20
N LYS A 230 -1.44 25.83 17.04
CA LYS A 230 -2.65 25.88 16.22
C LYS A 230 -2.29 25.91 14.74
N VAL A 231 -3.05 25.13 13.97
CA VAL A 231 -3.12 25.30 12.53
C VAL A 231 -3.86 26.59 12.24
N VAL A 232 -3.28 27.46 11.40
CA VAL A 232 -3.89 28.71 10.96
C VAL A 232 -3.85 28.78 9.44
N LYS A 233 -4.94 29.30 8.86
CA LYS A 233 -4.93 29.76 7.47
C LYS A 233 -4.08 31.02 7.40
N ILE A 234 -3.21 31.11 6.40
CA ILE A 234 -2.41 32.32 6.19
C ILE A 234 -3.29 33.48 5.68
N ASN A 235 -2.83 34.71 5.84
CA ASN A 235 -3.56 35.87 5.35
C ASN A 235 -3.53 35.95 3.81
N ASP A 236 -4.52 36.63 3.22
CA ASP A 236 -4.69 36.75 1.77
C ASP A 236 -3.46 37.28 1.03
N LYS A 237 -2.68 38.19 1.66
CA LYS A 237 -1.47 38.73 1.04
C LYS A 237 -0.38 37.67 0.95
N SER A 238 -0.13 36.92 2.03
CA SER A 238 0.81 35.80 2.04
C SER A 238 0.36 34.68 1.10
N GLU A 239 -0.94 34.42 1.05
CA GLU A 239 -1.55 33.45 0.12
C GLU A 239 -1.25 33.83 -1.33
N GLN A 240 -1.55 35.07 -1.72
CA GLN A 240 -1.29 35.56 -3.07
C GLN A 240 0.19 35.47 -3.44
N ILE A 241 1.09 35.89 -2.53
CA ILE A 241 2.55 35.82 -2.75
C ILE A 241 2.99 34.38 -2.99
N TYR A 242 2.50 33.43 -2.19
CA TYR A 242 2.86 32.02 -2.34
C TYR A 242 2.31 31.42 -3.63
N ILE A 243 1.04 31.71 -3.96
CA ILE A 243 0.42 31.25 -5.21
C ILE A 243 1.18 31.79 -6.43
N ASP A 244 1.53 33.08 -6.45
CA ASP A 244 2.34 33.66 -7.52
C ASP A 244 3.73 33.03 -7.60
N PHE A 245 4.34 32.75 -6.45
CA PHE A 245 5.62 32.07 -6.37
C PHE A 245 5.57 30.66 -6.96
N ILE A 246 4.61 29.83 -6.53
CA ILE A 246 4.53 28.41 -6.88
C ILE A 246 4.00 28.19 -8.30
N ASN A 247 3.18 29.12 -8.83
CA ASN A 247 2.70 29.14 -10.21
C ASN A 247 3.82 29.17 -11.25
N ARG A 248 5.05 29.53 -10.87
CA ARG A 248 6.20 29.50 -11.77
C ARG A 248 6.68 28.08 -12.06
N TYR A 249 6.35 27.09 -11.23
CA TYR A 249 6.97 25.75 -11.24
C TYR A 249 6.05 24.64 -11.75
N MET A 250 5.16 24.96 -12.68
CA MET A 250 4.07 24.07 -13.09
C MET A 250 4.40 23.10 -14.24
N ALA A 251 5.67 22.96 -14.65
CA ALA A 251 6.01 22.16 -15.83
C ALA A 251 6.33 20.71 -15.48
N TYR A 252 7.20 20.47 -14.49
CA TYR A 252 7.59 19.12 -14.11
C TYR A 252 7.67 18.97 -12.60
N MET A 253 7.36 17.76 -12.13
CA MET A 253 7.74 17.28 -10.80
C MET A 253 8.79 16.19 -10.96
N MET A 254 9.88 16.31 -10.23
CA MET A 254 11.06 15.47 -10.34
C MET A 254 11.39 14.88 -8.98
N PHE A 255 11.74 13.59 -8.91
CA PHE A 255 12.17 12.97 -7.65
C PHE A 255 13.13 11.82 -7.90
N ASP A 256 13.98 11.56 -6.91
CA ASP A 256 15.02 10.54 -7.01
C ASP A 256 14.44 9.14 -6.79
N MET A 257 14.92 8.21 -7.61
CA MET A 257 14.68 6.77 -7.52
C MET A 257 16.01 6.03 -7.73
N LYS A 258 16.06 4.76 -7.34
CA LYS A 258 17.24 3.91 -7.48
C LYS A 258 16.91 2.68 -8.31
N VAL A 259 17.36 2.66 -9.56
CA VAL A 259 17.13 1.55 -10.50
C VAL A 259 18.45 0.85 -10.79
N ASN A 260 18.53 -0.46 -10.54
CA ASN A 260 19.76 -1.26 -10.71
C ASN A 260 20.99 -0.64 -10.02
N ALA A 261 20.81 -0.20 -8.78
CA ALA A 261 21.79 0.52 -7.97
C ALA A 261 22.24 1.90 -8.48
N THR A 262 21.70 2.37 -9.61
CA THR A 262 21.94 3.71 -10.16
C THR A 262 20.89 4.67 -9.65
N GLU A 263 21.31 5.85 -9.20
CA GLU A 263 20.37 6.95 -8.94
C GLU A 263 19.86 7.50 -10.27
N VAL A 264 18.53 7.51 -10.41
CA VAL A 264 17.83 8.04 -11.57
C VAL A 264 16.82 9.07 -11.10
N MET A 265 16.52 10.04 -11.94
CA MET A 265 15.50 11.03 -11.65
C MET A 265 14.24 10.72 -12.44
N TYR A 266 13.16 10.44 -11.71
CA TYR A 266 11.84 10.31 -12.31
C TYR A 266 11.30 11.71 -12.59
N VAL A 267 10.74 11.92 -13.77
CA VAL A 267 10.22 13.21 -14.24
C VAL A 267 8.77 13.04 -14.64
N LEU A 268 7.85 13.61 -13.86
CA LEU A 268 6.43 13.69 -14.18
C LEU A 268 6.15 15.03 -14.88
N PRO A 269 5.89 15.04 -16.20
CA PRO A 269 5.47 16.26 -16.90
C PRO A 269 4.01 16.59 -16.58
N PHE A 270 3.71 17.88 -16.46
CA PHE A 270 2.35 18.40 -16.33
C PHE A 270 1.90 19.06 -17.64
N GLY A 271 0.84 18.51 -18.23
CA GLY A 271 0.36 18.96 -19.53
C GLY A 271 1.24 18.47 -20.68
N LYS A 272 1.31 19.24 -21.77
CA LYS A 272 2.07 18.90 -22.97
C LYS A 272 3.48 19.49 -22.89
N GLN A 273 4.32 18.90 -22.04
CA GLN A 273 5.72 19.27 -21.93
C GLN A 273 6.60 18.40 -22.82
N GLU A 274 7.70 18.98 -23.31
CA GLU A 274 8.73 18.25 -24.04
C GLU A 274 9.56 17.39 -23.08
N GLN A 275 10.19 16.35 -23.61
CA GLN A 275 11.22 15.64 -22.85
C GLN A 275 12.57 16.30 -23.09
N PHE A 276 13.40 16.33 -22.05
CA PHE A 276 14.75 16.87 -22.11
C PHE A 276 15.76 15.83 -21.62
N MET A 277 16.98 15.91 -22.13
CA MET A 277 18.09 15.05 -21.71
C MET A 277 19.21 15.81 -21.00
N THR A 278 19.16 17.13 -21.04
CA THR A 278 20.20 18.02 -20.51
C THR A 278 19.60 18.93 -19.44
N SER A 279 20.40 19.22 -18.41
CA SER A 279 20.14 20.29 -17.46
C SER A 279 21.44 21.07 -17.29
N GLN A 280 21.61 22.13 -18.09
CA GLN A 280 22.84 22.92 -18.11
C GLN A 280 22.98 23.65 -16.77
N GLY A 281 23.99 23.27 -15.98
CA GLY A 281 24.20 23.78 -14.61
C GLY A 281 23.30 23.15 -13.54
N GLY A 282 22.56 22.08 -13.87
CA GLY A 282 21.68 21.35 -12.96
C GLY A 282 22.11 19.90 -12.72
N ASN A 283 21.14 18.97 -12.68
CA ASN A 283 21.42 17.56 -12.37
C ASN A 283 21.98 16.79 -13.59
N SER A 284 22.90 15.86 -13.35
CA SER A 284 23.50 14.98 -14.37
C SER A 284 23.03 13.52 -14.27
N LYS A 285 21.94 13.25 -13.54
CA LYS A 285 21.40 11.91 -13.34
C LYS A 285 20.68 11.43 -14.61
N PRO A 286 20.67 10.11 -14.88
CA PRO A 286 19.79 9.54 -15.89
C PRO A 286 18.32 9.88 -15.58
N LEU A 287 17.56 10.24 -16.61
CA LEU A 287 16.16 10.66 -16.49
C LEU A 287 15.22 9.55 -16.96
N ILE A 288 14.11 9.37 -16.25
CA ILE A 288 12.99 8.52 -16.66
C ILE A 288 11.73 9.36 -16.63
N PHE A 289 11.14 9.61 -17.80
CA PHE A 289 9.88 10.34 -17.90
C PHE A 289 8.70 9.41 -17.62
N LEU A 290 7.82 9.85 -16.73
CA LEU A 290 6.59 9.15 -16.38
C LEU A 290 5.47 9.58 -17.31
N HIS A 291 4.53 8.66 -17.58
CA HIS A 291 3.41 8.90 -18.48
C HIS A 291 2.08 8.94 -17.75
N GLN A 292 2.01 8.31 -16.58
CA GLN A 292 0.82 8.26 -15.75
C GLN A 292 1.12 8.77 -14.35
N VAL A 293 0.15 9.49 -13.78
CA VAL A 293 0.26 10.10 -12.45
C VAL A 293 0.45 9.03 -11.37
N ASN A 294 -0.20 7.88 -11.49
CA ASN A 294 -0.08 6.76 -10.53
C ASN A 294 1.35 6.19 -10.45
N GLU A 295 2.19 6.33 -11.48
CA GLU A 295 3.61 5.93 -11.42
C GLU A 295 4.40 6.82 -10.45
N ALA A 296 3.98 8.08 -10.27
CA ALA A 296 4.56 9.00 -9.29
C ALA A 296 3.89 8.91 -7.92
N TYR A 297 2.61 8.57 -7.86
CA TYR A 297 1.79 8.54 -6.63
C TYR A 297 1.38 7.12 -6.25
N PHE A 298 2.35 6.21 -6.21
CA PHE A 298 2.18 4.84 -5.74
C PHE A 298 2.01 4.76 -4.22
N ASN A 299 1.38 3.69 -3.74
CA ASN A 299 1.18 3.50 -2.30
C ASN A 299 2.41 2.91 -1.63
N VAL A 300 2.59 3.22 -0.35
CA VAL A 300 3.66 2.65 0.49
C VAL A 300 3.10 2.22 1.84
N ASN A 301 3.91 1.49 2.62
CA ASN A 301 3.58 1.12 4.00
C ASN A 301 2.31 0.27 4.18
N ARG A 302 2.08 -0.66 3.25
CA ARG A 302 0.97 -1.60 3.29
C ARG A 302 1.44 -3.01 3.57
N THR A 303 0.55 -3.81 4.15
CA THR A 303 0.70 -5.26 4.29
C THR A 303 -0.26 -5.97 3.33
N HIS A 304 0.15 -7.10 2.79
CA HIS A 304 -0.69 -7.95 1.94
C HIS A 304 -0.86 -9.33 2.59
N MET A 305 -2.08 -9.86 2.53
CA MET A 305 -2.46 -11.18 3.05
C MET A 305 -2.66 -12.17 1.90
N LEU A 306 -1.91 -13.28 1.93
CA LEU A 306 -2.08 -14.41 1.02
C LEU A 306 -2.63 -15.61 1.79
N PHE A 307 -3.81 -16.09 1.40
CA PHE A 307 -4.49 -17.20 2.07
C PHE A 307 -4.16 -18.53 1.41
N GLU A 308 -3.60 -19.46 2.19
CA GLU A 308 -3.38 -20.85 1.81
C GLU A 308 -4.28 -21.76 2.64
N PHE A 309 -5.03 -22.65 2.01
CA PHE A 309 -5.87 -23.62 2.72
C PHE A 309 -4.99 -24.69 3.38
N ASN A 310 -5.14 -24.86 4.70
CA ASN A 310 -4.50 -25.98 5.42
C ASN A 310 -5.16 -27.32 5.06
N THR A 311 -6.43 -27.28 4.64
CA THR A 311 -7.17 -28.44 4.13
C THR A 311 -8.00 -27.99 2.92
N PRO A 312 -7.42 -28.04 1.70
CA PRO A 312 -8.12 -27.63 0.50
C PRO A 312 -9.26 -28.60 0.16
N SER A 313 -10.26 -28.13 -0.58
CA SER A 313 -11.17 -29.05 -1.26
C SER A 313 -10.42 -29.85 -2.32
N GLY A 314 -10.88 -31.07 -2.62
CA GLY A 314 -10.36 -31.82 -3.76
C GLY A 314 -10.49 -31.02 -5.06
N ASP A 315 -9.52 -31.17 -5.97
CA ASP A 315 -9.63 -30.62 -7.31
C ASP A 315 -10.70 -31.36 -8.13
N VAL A 316 -11.17 -30.76 -9.23
CA VAL A 316 -12.24 -31.34 -10.06
C VAL A 316 -11.87 -32.75 -10.53
N SER A 317 -10.62 -32.98 -10.92
CA SER A 317 -10.13 -34.30 -11.35
C SER A 317 -10.25 -35.35 -10.25
N SER A 318 -9.90 -35.01 -9.02
CA SER A 318 -9.95 -35.88 -7.85
C SER A 318 -11.38 -36.22 -7.46
N ILE A 319 -12.28 -35.23 -7.50
CA ILE A 319 -13.73 -35.41 -7.23
C ILE A 319 -14.37 -36.31 -8.30
N VAL A 320 -14.04 -36.10 -9.58
CA VAL A 320 -14.62 -36.89 -10.67
C VAL A 320 -14.08 -38.33 -10.70
N ALA A 321 -12.81 -38.52 -10.34
CA ALA A 321 -12.15 -39.83 -10.33
C ALA A 321 -12.61 -40.73 -9.17
N THR A 322 -13.00 -40.16 -8.02
CA THR A 322 -13.39 -40.96 -6.84
C THR A 322 -14.78 -41.58 -6.96
N ASP A 323 -15.72 -40.95 -7.67
CA ASP A 323 -17.15 -41.29 -7.58
C ASP A 323 -17.83 -41.66 -8.92
N SER A 324 -17.08 -41.89 -10.01
CA SER A 324 -17.68 -42.11 -11.35
C SER A 324 -18.70 -41.01 -11.71
N VAL A 325 -18.39 -39.77 -11.32
CA VAL A 325 -19.28 -38.61 -11.42
C VAL A 325 -19.54 -38.30 -12.88
N SER A 326 -20.69 -38.73 -13.39
CA SER A 326 -21.11 -38.52 -14.79
C SER A 326 -22.21 -37.45 -14.92
N THR A 327 -22.71 -36.90 -13.81
CA THR A 327 -23.78 -35.91 -13.80
C THR A 327 -23.45 -34.75 -12.86
N GLN A 328 -24.00 -33.58 -13.15
CA GLN A 328 -23.80 -32.37 -12.35
C GLN A 328 -24.35 -32.50 -10.92
N GLU A 329 -25.42 -33.30 -10.72
CA GLU A 329 -25.98 -33.58 -9.40
C GLU A 329 -25.15 -34.58 -8.59
N ALA A 330 -24.44 -35.51 -9.24
CA ALA A 330 -23.44 -36.33 -8.57
C ALA A 330 -22.23 -35.49 -8.14
N PHE A 331 -21.79 -34.56 -8.98
CA PHE A 331 -20.67 -33.66 -8.65
C PHE A 331 -20.98 -32.77 -7.44
N LYS A 332 -22.18 -32.18 -7.39
CA LYS A 332 -22.61 -31.35 -6.24
C LYS A 332 -22.64 -32.13 -4.93
N ARG A 333 -22.97 -33.43 -4.98
CA ARG A 333 -22.95 -34.32 -3.80
C ARG A 333 -21.52 -34.63 -3.36
N ALA A 334 -20.65 -35.05 -4.26
CA ALA A 334 -19.25 -35.31 -3.93
C ALA A 334 -18.51 -34.05 -3.42
N MET A 335 -18.84 -32.87 -3.98
CA MET A 335 -18.30 -31.59 -3.53
C MET A 335 -18.70 -31.24 -2.08
N LEU A 336 -19.86 -31.70 -1.59
CA LEU A 336 -20.27 -31.52 -0.19
C LEU A 336 -19.37 -32.32 0.77
N GLU A 337 -18.95 -33.51 0.36
CA GLU A 337 -18.10 -34.40 1.17
C GLU A 337 -16.65 -33.90 1.22
N GLN A 338 -16.19 -33.23 0.17
CA GLN A 338 -14.85 -32.66 0.06
C GLN A 338 -14.83 -31.14 0.23
N GLN A 339 -15.82 -30.59 0.95
CA GLN A 339 -15.94 -29.15 1.14
C GLN A 339 -14.71 -28.59 1.87
N ALA A 340 -14.13 -27.51 1.33
CA ALA A 340 -13.04 -26.79 1.97
C ALA A 340 -13.45 -26.30 3.38
N ILE A 341 -12.59 -26.55 4.36
CA ILE A 341 -12.71 -26.01 5.71
C ILE A 341 -12.08 -24.62 5.68
N PRO A 342 -12.69 -23.58 6.26
CA PRO A 342 -12.12 -22.23 6.29
C PRO A 342 -10.97 -22.14 7.31
N ASP A 343 -9.97 -22.98 7.13
CA ASP A 343 -8.78 -23.14 7.94
C ASP A 343 -7.57 -22.81 7.07
N PHE A 344 -6.90 -21.71 7.41
CA PHE A 344 -5.93 -21.05 6.57
C PHE A 344 -4.60 -20.86 7.28
N THR A 345 -3.52 -21.00 6.53
CA THR A 345 -2.27 -20.29 6.80
C THR A 345 -2.29 -19.00 6.00
N VAL A 346 -2.18 -17.86 6.67
CA VAL A 346 -2.12 -16.53 6.04
C VAL A 346 -0.68 -16.08 6.02
N HIS A 347 -0.11 -15.95 4.82
CA HIS A 347 1.22 -15.40 4.59
C HIS A 347 1.15 -13.89 4.42
N LEU A 348 2.12 -13.19 4.99
CA LEU A 348 2.19 -11.74 5.02
C LEU A 348 3.39 -11.25 4.21
N THR A 349 3.13 -10.30 3.32
CA THR A 349 4.16 -9.51 2.63
C THR A 349 3.90 -8.02 2.85
N ASN A 350 4.88 -7.15 2.59
CA ASN A 350 4.71 -5.71 2.78
C ASN A 350 5.59 -4.89 1.84
N ASN A 351 5.19 -3.64 1.62
CA ASN A 351 6.04 -2.59 1.02
C ASN A 351 6.33 -1.47 2.04
N ALA A 352 6.53 -1.86 3.30
CA ALA A 352 6.79 -0.96 4.41
C ALA A 352 8.30 -0.76 4.62
N PRO A 353 8.81 0.48 4.57
CA PRO A 353 10.20 0.76 4.88
C PRO A 353 10.49 0.50 6.34
N TRP A 354 11.76 0.16 6.58
CA TRP A 354 12.28 -0.08 7.92
C TRP A 354 11.44 -1.10 8.70
N PHE A 355 10.88 -2.08 8.01
CA PHE A 355 10.02 -3.10 8.60
C PHE A 355 10.67 -3.75 9.84
N SER A 356 9.88 -3.94 10.88
CA SER A 356 10.26 -4.64 12.11
C SER A 356 9.44 -5.92 12.31
N HIS A 357 8.12 -5.81 12.29
CA HIS A 357 7.21 -6.93 12.52
C HIS A 357 5.80 -6.61 12.03
N TYR A 358 4.93 -7.62 12.02
CA TYR A 358 3.50 -7.45 11.78
C TYR A 358 2.73 -7.46 13.08
N GLU A 359 1.58 -6.80 13.06
CA GLU A 359 0.54 -6.91 14.05
C GLU A 359 -0.77 -7.34 13.39
N ILE A 360 -1.56 -8.12 14.12
CA ILE A 360 -2.84 -8.66 13.67
C ILE A 360 -3.95 -8.39 14.68
N ASN A 361 -5.16 -8.23 14.16
CA ASN A 361 -6.38 -8.13 14.92
C ASN A 361 -7.45 -9.00 14.25
N ILE A 362 -8.02 -9.93 15.00
CA ILE A 362 -9.04 -10.85 14.51
C ILE A 362 -10.36 -10.46 15.17
N ASN A 363 -11.40 -10.29 14.36
CA ASN A 363 -12.77 -10.00 14.78
C ASN A 363 -12.92 -8.76 15.68
N GLY A 364 -12.05 -7.75 15.54
CA GLY A 364 -12.17 -6.49 16.25
C GLY A 364 -11.84 -6.60 17.75
N GLU A 365 -10.92 -7.49 18.11
CA GLU A 365 -10.40 -7.59 19.48
C GLU A 365 -9.82 -6.24 19.95
N GLN A 366 -9.80 -5.99 21.26
CA GLN A 366 -9.35 -4.70 21.79
C GLN A 366 -7.85 -4.43 21.56
N THR A 367 -7.06 -5.49 21.38
CA THR A 367 -5.60 -5.41 21.28
C THR A 367 -5.10 -5.93 19.95
N TRP A 368 -4.03 -5.32 19.45
CA TRP A 368 -3.25 -5.84 18.33
C TRP A 368 -2.21 -6.83 18.85
N ASN A 369 -2.12 -8.00 18.22
CA ASN A 369 -1.18 -9.04 18.60
C ASN A 369 0.00 -9.06 17.61
N LYS A 370 1.22 -9.10 18.13
CA LYS A 370 2.41 -9.24 17.30
C LYS A 370 2.47 -10.63 16.65
N VAL A 371 2.79 -10.67 15.37
CA VAL A 371 3.03 -11.92 14.63
C VAL A 371 4.50 -12.33 14.77
N THR A 372 4.73 -13.60 15.08
CA THR A 372 6.06 -14.21 15.00
C THR A 372 6.31 -14.70 13.57
N GLY A 373 7.24 -14.06 12.87
CA GLY A 373 7.58 -14.41 11.48
C GLY A 373 6.69 -13.69 10.45
N HIS A 374 6.36 -14.37 9.36
CA HIS A 374 5.66 -13.80 8.20
C HIS A 374 4.35 -14.54 7.88
N SER A 375 3.83 -15.32 8.82
CA SER A 375 2.55 -16.00 8.64
C SER A 375 1.87 -16.29 9.98
N PHE A 376 0.56 -16.53 9.93
CA PHE A 376 -0.22 -17.00 11.07
C PHE A 376 -1.34 -17.92 10.60
N GLN A 377 -1.83 -18.78 11.51
CA GLN A 377 -2.97 -19.64 11.23
C GLN A 377 -4.27 -18.99 11.69
N VAL A 378 -5.32 -19.15 10.90
CA VAL A 378 -6.65 -18.66 11.23
C VAL A 378 -7.72 -19.62 10.73
N LYS A 379 -8.69 -19.89 11.60
CA LYS A 379 -9.89 -20.64 11.26
C LYS A 379 -11.11 -19.74 11.40
N LEU A 380 -11.86 -19.56 10.31
CA LEU A 380 -13.06 -18.73 10.33
C LEU A 380 -14.16 -19.43 11.12
N ARG A 381 -14.89 -18.63 11.90
CA ARG A 381 -16.07 -19.06 12.65
C ARG A 381 -17.29 -18.99 11.73
N ASP A 382 -18.36 -19.70 12.09
CA ASP A 382 -19.66 -19.53 11.43
C ASP A 382 -20.12 -18.06 11.52
N GLY A 383 -20.68 -17.55 10.42
CA GLY A 383 -21.14 -16.17 10.32
C GLY A 383 -20.04 -15.19 9.86
N LYS A 384 -20.02 -14.00 10.46
CA LYS A 384 -19.12 -12.91 10.07
C LYS A 384 -17.76 -13.05 10.73
N ASN A 385 -16.71 -12.78 9.96
CA ASN A 385 -15.33 -12.73 10.43
C ASN A 385 -14.64 -11.48 9.90
N ALA A 386 -13.67 -10.97 10.64
CA ALA A 386 -12.81 -9.88 10.20
C ALA A 386 -11.35 -10.21 10.53
N ILE A 387 -10.45 -9.93 9.60
CA ILE A 387 -9.01 -10.04 9.82
C ILE A 387 -8.40 -8.72 9.40
N SER A 388 -7.69 -8.07 10.32
CA SER A 388 -6.94 -6.85 10.06
C SER A 388 -5.47 -7.07 10.39
N VAL A 389 -4.58 -6.57 9.54
CA VAL A 389 -3.14 -6.72 9.66
C VAL A 389 -2.46 -5.39 9.36
N ARG A 390 -1.31 -5.13 9.97
CA ARG A 390 -0.48 -3.95 9.69
C ARG A 390 0.99 -4.24 9.93
N SER A 391 1.86 -3.51 9.24
CA SER A 391 3.29 -3.49 9.49
C SER A 391 3.61 -2.53 10.65
N VAL A 392 4.70 -2.80 11.34
CA VAL A 392 5.32 -1.89 12.32
C VAL A 392 6.78 -1.71 11.91
N ASN A 393 7.25 -0.47 11.84
CA ASN A 393 8.62 -0.16 11.47
C ASN A 393 9.57 -0.10 12.69
N GLN A 394 10.86 0.08 12.45
CA GLN A 394 11.91 0.12 13.47
C GLN A 394 11.76 1.27 14.48
N ALA A 395 11.04 2.33 14.11
CA ALA A 395 10.68 3.44 14.99
C ALA A 395 9.37 3.21 15.78
N GLY A 396 8.74 2.04 15.62
CA GLY A 396 7.47 1.71 16.29
C GLY A 396 6.24 2.30 15.62
N ARG A 397 6.36 2.90 14.43
CA ARG A 397 5.21 3.43 13.69
C ARG A 397 4.52 2.33 12.91
N THR A 398 3.19 2.36 12.92
CA THR A 398 2.35 1.38 12.25
C THR A 398 2.01 1.84 10.84
N GLY A 399 1.92 0.92 9.88
CA GLY A 399 1.46 1.22 8.53
C GLY A 399 -0.04 1.15 8.34
N VAL A 400 -0.46 1.29 7.08
CA VAL A 400 -1.87 1.23 6.68
C VAL A 400 -2.48 -0.11 7.08
N ILE A 401 -3.67 -0.07 7.69
CA ILE A 401 -4.39 -1.29 8.08
C ILE A 401 -4.96 -1.96 6.83
N THR A 402 -4.52 -3.19 6.59
CA THR A 402 -5.12 -4.09 5.60
C THR A 402 -6.16 -4.96 6.28
N SER A 403 -7.40 -4.87 5.85
CA SER A 403 -8.55 -5.57 6.41
C SER A 403 -9.31 -6.37 5.35
N MET A 404 -9.79 -7.54 5.77
CA MET A 404 -10.70 -8.38 5.00
C MET A 404 -11.84 -8.86 5.90
N HIS A 405 -13.06 -8.72 5.40
CA HIS A 405 -14.28 -9.19 6.05
C HIS A 405 -14.81 -10.39 5.30
N PHE A 406 -15.12 -11.45 6.03
CA PHE A 406 -15.56 -12.72 5.48
C PHE A 406 -16.91 -13.13 6.05
N ARG A 407 -17.62 -13.96 5.29
CA ARG A 407 -18.81 -14.66 5.74
C ARG A 407 -18.68 -16.15 5.47
N TYR A 408 -18.86 -16.96 6.51
CA TYR A 408 -18.88 -18.41 6.43
C TYR A 408 -20.26 -18.93 6.85
N GLN A 409 -21.12 -19.26 5.87
CA GLN A 409 -22.50 -19.70 6.13
C GLN A 409 -23.12 -20.49 4.98
#